data_AF-A0A379E7N6-F1
#
_entry.id   AF-A0A379E7N6-F1
#
_cell.length_a   1.000
_cell.length_b   1.000
_cell.length_c   1.000
_cell.angle_alpha   90.00
_cell.angle_beta   90.00
_cell.angle_gamma   90.00
#
_symmetry.space_group_name_H-M   'P 1'
#
loop_
_entity.id
_entity.type
_entity.pdbx_description
1 polymer ?
#
loop_
_entity_poly.entity_id
_entity_poly.type
_entity_poly.pdbx_seq_one_letter_code
_entity_poly.pdbx_strand_id
1 'polypeptide(L)'
;MELKEAIEKLHAVFGRNNVDIGKFDIIDRDEPVTTNQLDAFYQLTSFEHVLTIGGEFFLNIQPEIKLKEAQEGWYFILDKEGEMAKDDLKWNENWVVFANRNDDAIYYDKTDGYIYGSVDKKIFFCLSSSLSDFFYILSECMEIEEKKYGFNTTDAEEETSSIFIDDIREFLSRKLNDKQREDFIAFFFG
;
A
#
# COMPACT_ATOMS: atom_id res chain seq x y z
N MET A 1 11.44 -10.55 -7.42
CA MET A 1 10.25 -10.45 -8.27
C MET A 1 10.30 -9.12 -8.95
N GLU A 2 10.04 -9.06 -10.24
CA GLU A 2 10.16 -7.80 -10.96
C GLU A 2 8.93 -6.92 -10.71
N LEU A 3 9.14 -5.60 -10.68
CA LEU A 3 8.05 -4.64 -10.42
C LEU A 3 6.94 -4.73 -11.48
N LYS A 4 7.31 -4.92 -12.75
CA LYS A 4 6.32 -5.05 -13.85
C LYS A 4 5.43 -6.28 -13.64
N GLU A 5 5.99 -7.42 -13.25
CA GLU A 5 5.21 -8.63 -12.94
C GLU A 5 4.26 -8.42 -11.76
N ALA A 6 4.72 -7.72 -10.71
CA ALA A 6 3.88 -7.39 -9.56
C ALA A 6 2.72 -6.45 -9.91
N ILE A 7 2.97 -5.45 -10.78
CA ILE A 7 1.94 -4.54 -11.31
C ILE A 7 0.95 -5.30 -12.19
N GLU A 8 1.42 -6.19 -13.06
CA GLU A 8 0.59 -7.05 -13.91
C GLU A 8 -0.33 -7.93 -13.08
N LYS A 9 0.21 -8.51 -11.99
CA LYS A 9 -0.60 -9.28 -11.05
C LYS A 9 -1.64 -8.40 -10.35
N LEU A 10 -1.24 -7.24 -9.83
CA LEU A 10 -2.18 -6.31 -9.18
C LEU A 10 -3.30 -5.92 -10.15
N HIS A 11 -2.96 -5.57 -11.38
CA HIS A 11 -3.93 -5.22 -12.41
C HIS A 11 -4.89 -6.36 -12.76
N ALA A 12 -4.38 -7.60 -12.84
CA ALA A 12 -5.21 -8.77 -13.11
C ALA A 12 -6.19 -9.09 -11.98
N VAL A 13 -5.81 -8.77 -10.74
CA VAL A 13 -6.64 -8.98 -9.56
C VAL A 13 -7.58 -7.80 -9.34
N PHE A 14 -7.17 -6.56 -9.61
CA PHE A 14 -7.95 -5.35 -9.36
C PHE A 14 -9.30 -5.33 -10.11
N GLY A 15 -10.35 -4.84 -9.43
CA GLY A 15 -11.72 -4.82 -9.95
C GLY A 15 -12.57 -6.01 -9.51
N ARG A 16 -12.14 -6.74 -8.46
CA ARG A 16 -12.80 -7.95 -7.95
C ARG A 16 -14.23 -7.64 -7.55
N ASN A 17 -15.22 -8.35 -8.10
CA ASN A 17 -16.64 -8.24 -7.72
C ASN A 17 -17.17 -6.80 -7.48
N ASN A 18 -16.63 -5.79 -8.18
CA ASN A 18 -16.91 -4.36 -7.99
C ASN A 18 -16.64 -3.80 -6.57
N VAL A 19 -15.76 -4.44 -5.78
CA VAL A 19 -15.33 -3.93 -4.46
C VAL A 19 -14.25 -2.86 -4.60
N ASP A 20 -13.46 -2.94 -5.66
CA ASP A 20 -12.41 -1.97 -5.98
C ASP A 20 -12.99 -0.84 -6.85
N ILE A 21 -12.50 0.40 -6.66
CA ILE A 21 -12.95 1.60 -7.39
C ILE A 21 -11.79 2.20 -8.17
N GLY A 22 -12.05 2.53 -9.43
CA GLY A 22 -11.08 3.14 -10.33
C GLY A 22 -10.65 2.19 -11.44
N LYS A 23 -9.70 2.66 -12.26
CA LYS A 23 -9.07 1.87 -13.30
C LYS A 23 -7.67 2.43 -13.51
N PHE A 24 -6.71 1.55 -13.74
CA PHE A 24 -5.41 1.92 -14.26
C PHE A 24 -5.05 1.01 -15.42
N ASP A 25 -4.22 1.51 -16.33
CA ASP A 25 -3.68 0.74 -17.44
C ASP A 25 -2.16 0.56 -17.24
N ILE A 26 -1.61 -0.55 -17.74
CA ILE A 26 -0.17 -0.81 -17.74
C ILE A 26 0.44 -0.21 -19.00
N ILE A 27 1.49 0.59 -18.84
CA ILE A 27 2.21 1.19 -19.95
C ILE A 27 3.23 0.17 -20.46
N ASP A 28 3.09 -0.22 -21.73
CA ASP A 28 4.05 -1.11 -22.37
C ASP A 28 5.36 -0.37 -22.68
N ARG A 29 6.30 -0.48 -21.74
CA ARG A 29 7.66 0.03 -21.82
C ARG A 29 8.63 -1.13 -21.55
N ASP A 30 9.73 -1.14 -22.29
CA ASP A 30 10.78 -2.17 -22.17
C ASP A 30 11.47 -2.11 -20.79
N GLU A 31 11.93 -0.92 -20.37
CA GLU A 31 12.54 -0.72 -19.04
C GLU A 31 12.21 0.68 -18.47
N PRO A 32 11.95 0.80 -17.15
CA PRO A 32 11.82 2.10 -16.50
C PRO A 32 13.16 2.84 -16.52
N VAL A 33 13.13 4.17 -16.62
CA VAL A 33 14.34 5.02 -16.72
C VAL A 33 14.96 5.28 -15.33
N THR A 34 14.54 4.53 -14.32
CA THR A 34 14.88 4.79 -12.91
C THR A 34 14.97 3.48 -12.14
N THR A 35 15.89 3.45 -11.18
CA THR A 35 16.02 2.36 -10.21
C THR A 35 15.11 2.55 -8.99
N ASN A 36 14.52 3.74 -8.82
CA ASN A 36 13.53 4.00 -7.78
C ASN A 36 12.21 3.32 -8.16
N GLN A 37 11.75 2.36 -7.35
CA GLN A 37 10.58 1.56 -7.71
C GLN A 37 9.28 2.36 -7.69
N LEU A 38 9.16 3.39 -6.85
CA LEU A 38 7.96 4.24 -6.86
C LEU A 38 7.86 5.07 -8.15
N ASP A 39 8.98 5.69 -8.55
CA ASP A 39 9.03 6.42 -9.82
C ASP A 39 8.80 5.46 -11.01
N ALA A 40 9.36 4.25 -10.94
CA ALA A 40 9.13 3.21 -11.95
C ALA A 40 7.66 2.78 -12.00
N PHE A 41 6.98 2.65 -10.86
CA PHE A 41 5.54 2.33 -10.79
C PHE A 41 4.71 3.38 -11.56
N TYR A 42 4.98 4.67 -11.34
CA TYR A 42 4.28 5.74 -12.07
C TYR A 42 4.67 5.84 -13.56
N GLN A 43 5.85 5.34 -13.95
CA GLN A 43 6.21 5.20 -15.37
C GLN A 43 5.58 4.00 -16.07
N LEU A 44 5.22 2.95 -15.31
CA LEU A 44 4.68 1.69 -15.80
C LEU A 44 3.15 1.64 -15.71
N THR A 45 2.51 2.63 -15.10
CA THR A 45 1.05 2.68 -14.93
C THR A 45 0.47 4.01 -15.36
N SER A 46 -0.79 4.02 -15.76
CA SER A 46 -1.53 5.23 -16.11
C SER A 46 -2.89 5.24 -15.41
N PHE A 47 -3.10 6.22 -14.53
CA PHE A 47 -4.37 6.49 -13.86
C PHE A 47 -4.44 7.94 -13.37
N GLU A 48 -5.60 8.58 -13.53
CA GLU A 48 -5.81 10.00 -13.18
C GLU A 48 -6.59 10.18 -11.87
N HIS A 49 -7.20 9.10 -11.37
CA HIS A 49 -8.04 9.10 -10.19
C HIS A 49 -7.50 8.10 -9.17
N VAL A 50 -7.77 8.34 -7.88
CA VAL A 50 -7.38 7.43 -6.80
C VAL A 50 -7.92 6.02 -7.10
N LEU A 51 -7.04 5.03 -6.96
CA LEU A 51 -7.42 3.62 -7.02
C LEU A 51 -7.76 3.18 -5.60
N THR A 52 -8.98 2.69 -5.39
CA THR A 52 -9.40 2.15 -4.11
C THR A 52 -9.45 0.64 -4.22
N ILE A 53 -8.63 -0.04 -3.42
CA ILE A 53 -8.78 -1.46 -3.12
C ILE A 53 -9.83 -1.57 -2.02
N GLY A 54 -10.85 -2.39 -2.22
CA GLY A 54 -11.90 -2.66 -1.24
C GLY A 54 -11.63 -3.90 -0.38
N GLY A 55 -12.51 -4.14 0.58
CA GLY A 55 -12.43 -5.29 1.50
C GLY A 55 -11.50 -5.06 2.68
N GLU A 56 -10.99 -6.15 3.24
CA GLU A 56 -10.11 -6.19 4.41
C GLU A 56 -8.77 -5.46 4.18
N PHE A 57 -8.29 -5.48 2.94
CA PHE A 57 -7.05 -4.81 2.53
C PHE A 57 -7.29 -3.41 1.99
N PHE A 58 -8.31 -2.73 2.50
CA PHE A 58 -8.70 -1.39 2.05
C PHE A 58 -7.49 -0.46 1.93
N LEU A 59 -7.32 0.11 0.74
CA LEU A 59 -6.20 0.99 0.43
C LEU A 59 -6.55 1.95 -0.70
N ASN A 60 -6.21 3.23 -0.54
CA ASN A 60 -6.31 4.24 -1.58
C ASN A 60 -4.93 4.57 -2.14
N ILE A 61 -4.65 4.18 -3.38
CA ILE A 61 -3.40 4.48 -4.08
C ILE A 61 -3.55 5.79 -4.86
N GLN A 62 -2.64 6.74 -4.60
CA GLN A 62 -2.68 8.08 -5.15
C GLN A 62 -2.07 8.12 -6.55
N PRO A 63 -2.72 8.78 -7.54
CA PRO A 63 -2.11 9.02 -8.83
C PRO A 63 -0.91 9.98 -8.68
N GLU A 64 0.05 9.91 -9.60
CA GLU A 64 1.29 10.72 -9.54
C GLU A 64 0.98 12.22 -9.37
N ILE A 65 -0.03 12.70 -10.09
CA ILE A 65 -0.48 14.11 -10.06
C ILE A 65 -0.95 14.57 -8.67
N LYS A 66 -1.33 13.65 -7.77
CA LYS A 66 -1.80 13.92 -6.41
C LYS A 66 -0.76 13.60 -5.34
N LEU A 67 0.43 13.10 -5.68
CA LEU A 67 1.47 12.77 -4.70
C LEU A 67 1.83 13.96 -3.81
N LYS A 68 1.85 15.18 -4.37
CA LYS A 68 2.15 16.38 -3.60
C LYS A 68 1.08 16.63 -2.52
N GLU A 69 -0.19 16.52 -2.89
CA GLU A 69 -1.32 16.67 -1.96
C GLU A 69 -1.31 15.53 -0.92
N ALA A 70 -0.94 14.31 -1.31
CA ALA A 70 -0.82 13.18 -0.40
C ALA A 70 0.25 13.36 0.70
N GLN A 71 1.18 14.31 0.52
CA GLN A 71 2.15 14.66 1.55
C GLN A 71 1.59 15.64 2.60
N GLU A 72 0.43 16.27 2.36
CA GLU A 72 -0.21 17.17 3.31
C GLU A 72 -0.73 16.38 4.52
N GLY A 73 -0.55 16.94 5.72
CA GLY A 73 -0.74 16.24 6.99
C GLY A 73 0.45 15.35 7.39
N TRP A 74 1.28 14.93 6.43
CA TRP A 74 2.45 14.06 6.65
C TRP A 74 3.78 14.80 6.60
N TYR A 75 4.30 15.12 5.42
CA TYR A 75 5.50 15.93 5.31
C TYR A 75 5.21 17.43 5.39
N PHE A 76 4.05 17.87 4.90
CA PHE A 76 3.64 19.27 4.97
C PHE A 76 2.53 19.45 6.02
N ILE A 77 2.77 20.28 7.03
CA ILE A 77 1.81 20.57 8.12
C ILE A 77 1.59 22.07 8.25
N LEU A 78 0.47 22.47 8.85
CA LEU A 78 0.26 23.86 9.25
C LEU A 78 1.13 24.16 10.47
N ASP A 79 1.89 25.25 10.41
CA ASP A 79 2.61 25.80 11.56
C ASP A 79 1.65 26.52 12.53
N LYS A 80 2.20 27.16 13.56
CA LYS A 80 1.39 27.84 14.58
C LYS A 80 0.67 29.08 14.04
N GLU A 81 1.16 29.60 12.92
CA GLU A 81 0.68 30.77 12.22
C GLU A 81 -0.36 30.40 11.14
N GLY A 82 -0.54 29.10 10.87
CA GLY A 82 -1.48 28.58 9.88
C GLY A 82 -0.90 28.51 8.46
N GLU A 83 0.41 28.60 8.31
CA GLU A 83 1.12 28.49 7.03
C GLU A 83 1.64 27.07 6.82
N MET A 84 1.70 26.61 5.57
CA MET A 84 2.24 25.29 5.27
C MET A 84 3.76 25.27 5.46
N ALA A 85 4.22 24.40 6.35
CA ALA A 85 5.62 24.17 6.67
C ALA A 85 5.98 22.68 6.55
N LYS A 86 7.28 22.39 6.42
CA LYS A 86 7.80 21.02 6.42
C LYS A 86 7.88 20.47 7.85
N ASP A 87 7.47 19.22 8.06
CA ASP A 87 7.58 18.49 9.33
C ASP A 87 8.88 17.68 9.39
N ASP A 88 10.03 18.32 9.16
CA ASP A 88 11.35 17.68 9.15
C ASP A 88 11.73 17.05 10.52
N LEU A 89 10.91 17.26 11.57
CA LEU A 89 11.10 16.68 12.90
C LEU A 89 10.45 15.30 13.05
N LYS A 90 9.27 15.08 12.47
CA LYS A 90 8.49 13.85 12.64
C LYS A 90 8.32 13.06 11.34
N TRP A 91 8.69 13.63 10.20
CA TRP A 91 8.58 12.99 8.90
C TRP A 91 9.82 13.26 8.06
N ASN A 92 10.46 12.19 7.59
CA ASN A 92 11.63 12.32 6.74
C ASN A 92 11.21 12.74 5.32
N GLU A 93 11.95 13.67 4.70
CA GLU A 93 11.67 14.13 3.33
C GLU A 93 11.77 13.02 2.27
N ASN A 94 12.48 11.93 2.57
CA ASN A 94 12.59 10.74 1.72
C ASN A 94 11.40 9.80 1.84
N TRP A 95 10.49 10.00 2.80
CA TRP A 95 9.30 9.19 3.00
C TRP A 95 8.15 9.73 2.17
N VAL A 96 7.94 9.12 1.00
CA VAL A 96 6.91 9.55 0.05
C VAL A 96 5.64 8.76 0.27
N VAL A 97 4.61 9.41 0.81
CA VAL A 97 3.27 8.83 0.93
C VAL A 97 2.70 8.64 -0.47
N PHE A 98 2.36 7.42 -0.84
CA PHE A 98 1.78 7.10 -2.14
C PHE A 98 0.42 6.41 -2.02
N ALA A 99 0.06 5.94 -0.84
CA ALA A 99 -1.25 5.38 -0.56
C ALA A 99 -1.67 5.63 0.90
N ASN A 100 -2.96 5.44 1.20
CA ASN A 100 -3.47 5.58 2.56
C ASN A 100 -4.60 4.60 2.88
N ARG A 101 -4.67 4.17 4.14
CA ARG A 101 -5.73 3.33 4.71
C ARG A 101 -6.34 4.07 5.88
N ASN A 102 -7.60 4.48 5.80
CA ASN A 102 -8.31 5.20 6.89
C ASN A 102 -7.48 6.36 7.47
N ASP A 103 -6.96 7.22 6.59
CA ASP A 103 -6.04 8.34 6.88
C ASP A 103 -4.62 7.96 7.34
N ASP A 104 -4.32 6.69 7.62
CA ASP A 104 -2.97 6.20 7.88
C ASP A 104 -2.14 6.13 6.59
N ALA A 105 -0.90 6.60 6.65
CA ALA A 105 -0.02 6.64 5.49
C ALA A 105 0.56 5.26 5.18
N ILE A 106 0.61 4.95 3.89
CA ILE A 106 1.57 3.99 3.33
C ILE A 106 2.57 4.78 2.49
N TYR A 107 3.84 4.63 2.83
CA TYR A 107 4.92 5.41 2.22
C TYR A 107 6.07 4.53 1.73
N TYR A 108 6.75 5.04 0.71
CA TYR A 108 7.99 4.50 0.17
C TYR A 108 9.15 5.30 0.78
N ASP A 109 10.11 4.64 1.42
CA ASP A 109 11.35 5.30 1.84
C ASP A 109 12.37 5.25 0.70
N LYS A 110 12.73 6.42 0.16
CA LYS A 110 13.73 6.53 -0.93
C LYS A 110 15.13 6.10 -0.53
N THR A 111 15.42 5.95 0.76
CA THR A 111 16.75 5.61 1.29
C THR A 111 17.04 4.12 1.17
N ASP A 112 16.07 3.26 1.50
CA ASP A 112 16.21 1.79 1.49
C ASP A 112 15.33 1.10 0.44
N GLY A 113 14.33 1.79 -0.10
CA GLY A 113 13.37 1.28 -1.07
C GLY A 113 12.23 0.46 -0.46
N TYR A 114 12.07 0.47 0.86
CA TYR A 114 11.10 -0.34 1.58
C TYR A 114 9.74 0.37 1.65
N ILE A 115 8.70 -0.43 1.94
CA ILE A 115 7.33 0.06 2.12
C ILE A 115 6.98 0.00 3.59
N TYR A 116 6.43 1.09 4.09
CA TYR A 116 6.05 1.25 5.47
C TYR A 116 4.62 1.76 5.60
N GLY A 117 3.96 1.35 6.68
CA GLY A 117 2.73 1.95 7.17
C GLY A 117 3.04 2.88 8.34
N SER A 118 2.32 4.00 8.47
CA SER A 118 2.39 4.84 9.66
C SER A 118 1.02 5.25 10.15
N VAL A 119 0.83 5.09 11.47
CA VAL A 119 -0.32 5.59 12.21
C VAL A 119 0.15 6.81 12.98
N ASP A 120 -0.50 7.96 12.76
CA ASP A 120 -0.29 9.20 13.53
C ASP A 120 1.15 9.79 13.52
N LYS A 121 2.03 9.35 12.62
CA LYS A 121 3.50 9.60 12.66
C LYS A 121 4.18 9.10 13.94
N LYS A 122 3.56 8.16 14.65
CA LYS A 122 4.06 7.66 15.94
C LYS A 122 4.44 6.20 15.85
N ILE A 123 3.64 5.42 15.12
CA ILE A 123 3.85 4.00 14.93
C ILE A 123 4.24 3.79 13.48
N PHE A 124 5.25 2.95 13.26
CA PHE A 124 5.82 2.66 11.95
C PHE A 124 5.94 1.16 11.78
N PHE A 125 5.33 0.64 10.72
CA PHE A 125 5.24 -0.78 10.39
C PHE A 125 6.03 -1.02 9.11
N CYS A 126 7.00 -1.94 9.12
CA CYS A 126 7.71 -2.34 7.91
C CYS A 126 6.88 -3.39 7.17
N LEU A 127 6.20 -2.98 6.09
CA LEU A 127 5.25 -3.83 5.37
C LEU A 127 5.94 -4.75 4.36
N SER A 128 7.03 -4.28 3.73
CA SER A 128 7.84 -5.09 2.81
C SER A 128 9.19 -4.42 2.50
N SER A 129 10.11 -5.19 1.91
CA SER A 129 11.44 -4.72 1.51
C SER A 129 11.51 -4.08 0.11
N SER A 130 10.39 -4.08 -0.63
CA SER A 130 10.33 -3.51 -1.98
C SER A 130 8.89 -3.23 -2.39
N LEU A 131 8.67 -2.26 -3.27
CA LEU A 131 7.34 -1.98 -3.82
C LEU A 131 6.80 -3.16 -4.65
N SER A 132 7.69 -3.87 -5.34
CA SER A 132 7.36 -5.10 -6.06
C SER A 132 6.79 -6.18 -5.12
N ASP A 133 7.45 -6.43 -3.99
CA ASP A 133 6.97 -7.42 -3.02
C ASP A 133 5.66 -6.97 -2.39
N PHE A 134 5.53 -5.69 -2.04
CA PHE A 134 4.30 -5.13 -1.50
C PHE A 134 3.09 -5.38 -2.41
N PHE A 135 3.17 -4.98 -3.69
CA PHE A 135 2.03 -5.14 -4.60
C PHE A 135 1.68 -6.58 -4.88
N TYR A 136 2.68 -7.46 -5.01
CA TYR A 136 2.41 -8.89 -5.15
C TYR A 136 1.75 -9.49 -3.91
N ILE A 137 2.28 -9.19 -2.71
CA ILE A 137 1.71 -9.66 -1.44
C ILE A 137 0.28 -9.18 -1.32
N LEU A 138 0.02 -7.89 -1.57
CA LEU A 138 -1.30 -7.31 -1.55
C LEU A 138 -2.24 -8.03 -2.53
N SER A 139 -1.77 -8.32 -3.75
CA SER A 139 -2.55 -9.04 -4.76
C SER A 139 -2.89 -10.48 -4.35
N GLU A 140 -1.95 -11.22 -3.74
CA GLU A 140 -2.22 -12.58 -3.24
C GLU A 140 -3.20 -12.55 -2.07
N CYS A 141 -3.04 -11.61 -1.13
CA CYS A 141 -3.96 -11.37 -0.03
C CYS A 141 -5.38 -11.07 -0.53
N MET A 142 -5.50 -10.19 -1.53
CA MET A 142 -6.74 -9.90 -2.24
C MET A 142 -7.37 -11.15 -2.89
N GLU A 143 -6.57 -12.00 -3.52
CA GLU A 143 -7.06 -13.26 -4.10
C GLU A 143 -7.51 -14.26 -3.04
N ILE A 144 -6.85 -14.33 -1.88
CA ILE A 144 -7.26 -15.20 -0.76
C ILE A 144 -8.64 -14.75 -0.25
N GLU A 145 -8.80 -13.46 0.02
CA GLU A 145 -10.07 -12.86 0.45
C GLU A 145 -11.22 -13.18 -0.52
N GLU A 146 -10.99 -13.00 -1.83
CA GLU A 146 -12.03 -13.25 -2.83
C GLU A 146 -12.28 -14.75 -3.04
N LYS A 147 -11.24 -15.54 -3.35
CA LYS A 147 -11.39 -16.91 -3.85
C LYS A 147 -11.67 -17.90 -2.73
N LYS A 148 -11.06 -17.73 -1.56
CA LYS A 148 -11.23 -18.64 -0.42
C LYS A 148 -12.43 -18.24 0.45
N TYR A 149 -12.63 -16.94 0.65
CA TYR A 149 -13.64 -16.42 1.58
C TYR A 149 -14.83 -15.78 0.89
N GLY A 150 -14.77 -15.45 -0.39
CA GLY A 150 -15.86 -14.76 -1.08
C GLY A 150 -16.21 -13.43 -0.41
N PHE A 151 -15.23 -12.72 0.15
CA PHE A 151 -15.39 -11.53 0.98
C PHE A 151 -16.13 -11.73 2.32
N ASN A 152 -16.42 -12.97 2.70
CA ASN A 152 -16.97 -13.28 4.02
C ASN A 152 -15.83 -13.60 5.00
N THR A 153 -15.13 -12.56 5.42
CA THR A 153 -13.93 -12.61 6.27
C THR A 153 -14.19 -12.28 7.73
N THR A 154 -15.42 -11.88 8.08
CA THR A 154 -15.79 -11.52 9.45
C THR A 154 -16.36 -12.71 10.22
N ASP A 155 -16.23 -12.70 11.54
CA ASP A 155 -16.87 -13.67 12.43
C ASP A 155 -18.25 -13.20 12.93
N ALA A 156 -18.79 -13.87 13.96
CA ALA A 156 -20.10 -13.57 14.50
C ALA A 156 -20.18 -12.24 15.27
N GLU A 157 -19.04 -11.67 15.64
CA GLU A 157 -18.92 -10.37 16.32
C GLU A 157 -18.69 -9.22 15.32
N GLU A 158 -18.76 -9.51 14.02
CA GLU A 158 -18.45 -8.57 12.92
C GLU A 158 -16.99 -8.09 12.91
N GLU A 159 -16.09 -8.80 13.61
CA GLU A 159 -14.64 -8.59 13.55
C GLU A 159 -14.00 -9.47 12.48
N THR A 160 -12.84 -9.07 11.96
CA THR A 160 -12.07 -9.89 11.02
C THR A 160 -11.71 -11.23 11.66
N SER A 161 -12.12 -12.33 11.03
CA SER A 161 -11.99 -13.67 11.58
C SER A 161 -10.52 -14.07 11.78
N SER A 162 -10.23 -14.63 12.95
CA SER A 162 -8.89 -15.19 13.26
C SER A 162 -8.42 -16.25 12.26
N ILE A 163 -9.33 -17.05 11.70
CA ILE A 163 -8.99 -18.06 10.68
C ILE A 163 -8.48 -17.38 9.41
N PHE A 164 -9.12 -16.29 8.99
CA PHE A 164 -8.67 -15.50 7.83
C PHE A 164 -7.29 -14.87 8.12
N ILE A 165 -7.12 -14.24 9.28
CA ILE A 165 -5.83 -13.64 9.68
C ILE A 165 -4.72 -14.69 9.72
N ASP A 166 -5.00 -15.91 10.20
CA ASP A 166 -4.01 -16.99 10.26
C ASP A 166 -3.61 -17.49 8.88
N ASP A 167 -4.54 -17.59 7.92
CA ASP A 167 -4.21 -17.92 6.53
C ASP A 167 -3.33 -16.85 5.88
N ILE A 168 -3.65 -15.57 6.11
CA ILE A 168 -2.84 -14.45 5.62
C ILE A 168 -1.45 -14.51 6.26
N ARG A 169 -1.37 -14.72 7.58
CA ARG A 169 -0.10 -14.89 8.31
C ARG A 169 0.72 -16.06 7.75
N GLU A 170 0.09 -17.20 7.46
CA GLU A 170 0.74 -18.36 6.85
C GLU A 170 1.32 -18.00 5.47
N PHE A 171 0.53 -17.36 4.60
CA PHE A 171 1.00 -16.90 3.31
C PHE A 171 2.19 -15.93 3.44
N LEU A 172 2.08 -14.91 4.29
CA LEU A 172 3.11 -13.91 4.53
C LEU A 172 4.41 -14.54 5.04
N SER A 173 4.34 -15.60 5.86
CA SER A 173 5.54 -16.29 6.39
C SER A 173 6.45 -16.87 5.32
N ARG A 174 5.92 -17.08 4.10
CA ARG A 174 6.67 -17.61 2.95
C ARG A 174 7.35 -16.49 2.14
N LYS A 175 7.06 -15.22 2.44
CA LYS A 175 7.46 -14.05 1.64
C LYS A 175 8.18 -12.99 2.47
N LEU A 176 7.79 -12.81 3.73
CA LEU A 176 8.30 -11.80 4.64
C LEU A 176 9.06 -12.44 5.81
N ASN A 177 9.98 -11.69 6.41
CA ASN A 177 10.56 -12.08 7.69
C ASN A 177 9.53 -11.91 8.83
N ASP A 178 9.81 -12.49 10.00
CA ASP A 178 8.88 -12.47 11.14
C ASP A 178 8.44 -11.06 11.54
N LYS A 179 9.36 -10.08 11.56
CA LYS A 179 9.02 -8.70 11.90
C LYS A 179 8.08 -8.08 10.87
N GLN A 180 8.40 -8.20 9.58
CA GLN A 180 7.58 -7.65 8.51
C GLN A 180 6.19 -8.29 8.46
N ARG A 181 6.11 -9.59 8.72
CA ARG A 181 4.83 -10.31 8.83
C ARG A 181 3.97 -9.74 9.94
N GLU A 182 4.51 -9.62 11.17
CA GLU A 182 3.72 -9.08 12.29
C GLU A 182 3.39 -7.60 12.10
N ASP A 183 4.30 -6.81 11.53
CA ASP A 183 4.05 -5.40 11.20
C ASP A 183 2.92 -5.27 10.16
N PHE A 184 2.91 -6.14 9.13
CA PHE A 184 1.85 -6.17 8.11
C PHE A 184 0.49 -6.54 8.72
N ILE A 185 0.44 -7.60 9.53
CA ILE A 185 -0.80 -8.02 10.21
C ILE A 185 -1.31 -6.92 11.14
N ALA A 186 -0.43 -6.32 11.95
CA ALA A 186 -0.81 -5.26 12.88
C ALA A 186 -1.30 -3.99 12.16
N PHE A 187 -0.74 -3.66 10.99
CA PHE A 187 -1.18 -2.48 10.24
C PHE A 187 -2.58 -2.66 9.60
N PHE A 188 -2.89 -3.85 9.09
CA PHE A 188 -4.17 -4.09 8.41
C PHE A 188 -5.29 -4.55 9.36
N PHE A 189 -4.96 -5.23 10.45
CA PHE A 189 -5.93 -5.93 11.31
C PHE A 189 -5.80 -5.62 12.82
N GLY A 190 -4.89 -4.72 13.20
CA GLY A 190 -4.61 -4.36 14.60
C GLY A 190 -5.33 -3.11 15.09
#